data_AF-A0A1F3NM02-F1
#
_entry.id   AF-A0A1F3NM02-F1
#
_cell.length_a   1.000
_cell.length_b   1.000
_cell.length_c   1.000
_cell.angle_alpha   90.00
_cell.angle_beta   90.00
_cell.angle_gamma   90.00
#
_symmetry.space_group_name_H-M   'P 1'
#
loop_
_entity.id
_entity.type
_entity.pdbx_description
1 polymer ?
#
loop_
_entity_poly.entity_id
_entity_poly.type
_entity_poly.pdbx_seq_one_letter_code
_entity_poly.pdbx_strand_id
1 'polypeptide(L)'
;MKKTYIFLILVIALSGCQKTPSNLVLPSLIGDDMMLQQKTDATIWGKAAPGHRISIVASWDQVAKTKAGPDGKWSVRIPAPSAGGPYTMTISCKDTSIIVYNILAGEVWFCSGQSNMEMPLAGWPPNDTIMNSARTIESSILPEIRLFNVQRKISGEPLEDCTGRWEMCGPSAVEQFSATALFFGRTLYNELHVPIGLIESAWGGTPAESWISSTALEGAGEFVNEIKSMRESAPLQHEYQVWMEGHKQIGAGLSGSDQWKNLNFNDENVPSADYDDSSWPSMNLPGQFERAMGQFDGAVWFRKNVELPANCKGKDLVLSLGPIDDMDRTYFNGTLVGATEESGFWQVSRDYDVPGALVNEGMNIVAVRVMDTQGGGGIYGFPGSMKITVKGSKKASVSIEGEWSYQPSAELIGNKFFVFDHSKNEFFAQKRPASISAYTPAALFNAMINPVVKYPIKGAIWYQGESNVGRAEQYKKIFPLMIQNWRDAWGIKDFPFYYVQIAPYVYSHVDSTESAFLREAQEAALELPGTGMAVTLDIATVMNIHP
;
A
#
# COMPACT_ATOMS: atom_id res chain seq x y z
N MET A 1 11.12 -79.72 -36.19
CA MET A 1 11.16 -78.43 -35.45
C MET A 1 10.52 -77.36 -36.33
N LYS A 2 9.28 -76.94 -36.03
CA LYS A 2 8.52 -75.96 -36.83
C LYS A 2 8.76 -74.56 -36.26
N LYS A 3 9.22 -73.63 -37.10
CA LYS A 3 9.44 -72.21 -36.78
C LYS A 3 8.12 -71.46 -36.92
N THR A 4 7.67 -70.82 -35.85
CA THR A 4 6.54 -69.88 -35.84
C THR A 4 7.11 -68.47 -35.92
N TYR A 5 6.76 -67.72 -36.97
CA TYR A 5 7.11 -66.30 -37.11
C TYR A 5 6.04 -65.46 -36.41
N ILE A 6 6.44 -64.64 -35.43
CA ILE A 6 5.61 -63.62 -34.80
C ILE A 6 5.93 -62.29 -35.47
N PHE A 7 4.92 -61.68 -36.10
CA PHE A 7 5.00 -60.38 -36.75
C PHE A 7 4.73 -59.29 -35.69
N LEU A 8 5.73 -58.48 -35.38
CA LEU A 8 5.61 -57.35 -34.45
C LEU A 8 5.24 -56.09 -35.24
N ILE A 9 4.00 -55.63 -35.12
CA ILE A 9 3.55 -54.35 -35.69
C ILE A 9 4.00 -53.23 -34.74
N LEU A 10 4.96 -52.43 -35.19
CA LEU A 10 5.43 -51.22 -34.54
C LEU A 10 4.44 -50.07 -34.83
N VAL A 11 3.60 -49.74 -33.85
CA VAL A 11 2.73 -48.54 -33.92
C VAL A 11 3.61 -47.31 -33.67
N ILE A 12 4.02 -46.65 -34.75
CA ILE A 12 4.65 -45.33 -34.68
C ILE A 12 3.54 -44.32 -34.37
N ALA A 13 3.42 -43.93 -33.10
CA ALA A 13 2.60 -42.79 -32.71
C ALA A 13 3.19 -41.52 -33.35
N LEU A 14 2.57 -41.06 -34.43
CA LEU A 14 2.75 -39.72 -34.98
C LEU A 14 2.19 -38.71 -33.96
N SER A 15 2.97 -38.40 -32.93
CA SER A 15 2.77 -37.22 -32.11
C SER A 15 2.99 -36.01 -33.03
N GLY A 16 1.91 -35.54 -33.65
CA GLY A 16 1.93 -34.31 -34.42
C GLY A 16 2.50 -33.19 -33.55
N CYS A 17 3.55 -32.51 -34.05
CA CYS A 17 4.09 -31.33 -33.40
C CYS A 17 2.98 -30.28 -33.25
N GLN A 18 2.32 -30.25 -32.09
CA GLN A 18 1.48 -29.12 -31.73
C GLN A 18 2.38 -27.89 -31.72
N LYS A 19 2.08 -26.93 -32.61
CA LYS A 19 2.80 -25.65 -32.64
C LYS A 19 2.50 -24.91 -31.35
N THR A 20 3.47 -24.89 -30.43
CA THR A 20 3.38 -24.06 -29.23
C THR A 20 3.43 -22.58 -29.66
N PRO A 21 2.42 -21.76 -29.30
CA PRO A 21 2.38 -20.34 -29.63
C PRO A 21 3.58 -19.59 -29.05
N SER A 22 3.96 -18.46 -29.64
CA SER A 22 5.13 -17.70 -29.17
C SER A 22 5.00 -17.23 -27.71
N ASN A 23 3.78 -16.86 -27.28
CA ASN A 23 3.48 -16.15 -26.03
C ASN A 23 4.43 -14.97 -25.77
N LEU A 24 4.81 -14.26 -26.83
CA LEU A 24 5.68 -13.09 -26.75
C LEU A 24 4.94 -11.95 -26.04
N VAL A 25 5.47 -11.51 -24.89
CA VAL A 25 4.95 -10.41 -24.08
C VAL A 25 6.09 -9.48 -23.70
N LEU A 26 5.88 -8.18 -23.86
CA LEU A 26 6.80 -7.13 -23.43
C LEU A 26 6.32 -6.52 -22.10
N PRO A 27 7.23 -6.04 -21.24
CA PRO A 27 6.88 -5.29 -20.04
C PRO A 27 6.28 -3.93 -20.39
N SER A 28 5.56 -3.30 -19.47
CA SER A 28 4.92 -1.99 -19.69
C SER A 28 5.91 -0.89 -20.12
N LEU A 29 7.16 -0.97 -19.65
CA LEU A 29 8.22 0.00 -19.99
C LEU A 29 8.72 -0.10 -21.45
N ILE A 30 8.45 -1.20 -22.15
CA ILE A 30 8.82 -1.39 -23.56
C ILE A 30 7.53 -1.36 -24.39
N GLY A 31 7.20 -0.17 -24.86
CA GLY A 31 6.02 0.10 -25.67
C GLY A 31 6.20 1.37 -26.48
N ASP A 32 5.16 1.74 -27.23
CA ASP A 32 5.18 2.94 -28.06
C ASP A 32 5.51 4.19 -27.23
N ASP A 33 6.07 5.21 -27.89
CA ASP A 33 6.49 6.48 -27.29
C ASP A 33 7.64 6.37 -26.26
N MET A 34 8.24 5.19 -26.05
CA MET A 34 9.29 5.03 -25.03
C MET A 34 10.54 5.88 -25.25
N MET A 35 11.24 6.18 -24.14
CA MET A 35 12.51 6.91 -24.14
C MET A 35 13.70 6.01 -23.78
N LEU A 36 14.59 5.71 -24.72
CA LEU A 36 15.85 5.03 -24.43
C LEU A 36 16.88 5.97 -23.79
N GLN A 37 17.55 5.50 -22.74
CA GLN A 37 18.75 6.17 -22.24
C GLN A 37 19.84 6.11 -23.31
N GLN A 38 20.35 7.27 -23.72
CA GLN A 38 21.47 7.37 -24.66
C GLN A 38 22.80 7.00 -24.00
N LYS A 39 23.83 6.73 -24.81
CA LYS A 39 25.22 6.48 -24.37
C LYS A 39 25.34 5.30 -23.37
N THR A 40 24.50 4.29 -23.56
CA THR A 40 24.54 3.03 -22.81
C THR A 40 24.07 1.89 -23.71
N ASP A 41 24.14 0.66 -23.21
CA ASP A 41 23.45 -0.46 -23.82
C ASP A 41 22.03 -0.54 -23.26
N ALA A 42 21.03 -0.34 -24.12
CA ALA A 42 19.63 -0.53 -23.78
C ALA A 42 19.35 -2.01 -23.52
N THR A 43 18.72 -2.30 -22.39
CA THR A 43 18.23 -3.65 -22.09
C THR A 43 16.82 -3.80 -22.65
N ILE A 44 16.61 -4.76 -23.54
CA ILE A 44 15.30 -5.15 -24.06
C ILE A 44 14.97 -6.53 -23.50
N TRP A 45 13.80 -6.68 -22.88
CA TRP A 45 13.42 -7.92 -22.21
C TRP A 45 11.92 -8.23 -22.36
N GLY A 46 11.54 -9.43 -21.97
CA GLY A 46 10.15 -9.85 -21.99
C GLY A 46 10.00 -11.33 -21.62
N LYS A 47 8.84 -11.87 -21.97
CA LYS A 47 8.52 -13.30 -21.85
C LYS A 47 8.20 -13.87 -23.22
N ALA A 48 8.50 -15.15 -23.41
CA ALA A 48 8.09 -15.97 -24.53
C ALA A 48 8.08 -17.43 -24.07
N ALA A 49 7.45 -18.33 -24.83
CA ALA A 49 7.44 -19.74 -24.47
C ALA A 49 8.89 -20.30 -24.39
N PRO A 50 9.18 -21.16 -23.39
CA PRO A 50 10.53 -21.60 -23.10
C PRO A 50 11.30 -22.12 -24.32
N GLY A 51 12.53 -21.65 -24.45
CA GLY A 51 13.44 -22.04 -25.51
C GLY A 51 13.14 -21.47 -26.90
N HIS A 52 12.14 -20.61 -27.06
CA HIS A 52 11.93 -19.91 -28.33
C HIS A 52 13.02 -18.88 -28.61
N ARG A 53 13.37 -18.70 -29.88
CA ARG A 53 14.32 -17.67 -30.33
C ARG A 53 13.59 -16.34 -30.50
N ILE A 54 14.21 -15.26 -30.05
CA ILE A 54 13.74 -13.89 -30.19
C ILE A 54 14.74 -13.16 -31.08
N SER A 55 14.23 -12.40 -32.05
CA SER A 55 15.03 -11.52 -32.92
C SER A 55 14.55 -10.09 -32.73
N ILE A 56 15.48 -9.17 -32.56
CA ILE A 56 15.22 -7.74 -32.43
C ILE A 56 15.91 -7.04 -33.59
N VAL A 57 15.16 -6.17 -34.27
CA VAL A 57 15.66 -5.31 -35.35
C VAL A 57 15.25 -3.89 -35.02
N ALA A 58 16.23 -3.04 -34.83
CA ALA A 58 16.06 -1.65 -34.46
C ALA A 58 16.42 -0.75 -35.65
N SER A 59 15.69 0.33 -35.86
CA SER A 59 15.88 1.23 -37.02
C SER A 59 17.15 2.08 -36.95
N TRP A 60 17.93 1.97 -35.88
CA TRP A 60 19.24 2.60 -35.71
C TRP A 60 20.40 1.62 -35.98
N ASP A 61 20.21 0.76 -36.97
CA ASP A 61 21.20 -0.23 -37.44
C ASP A 61 21.67 -1.23 -36.37
N GLN A 62 20.77 -1.62 -35.46
CA GLN A 62 21.04 -2.67 -34.46
C GLN A 62 20.18 -3.90 -34.70
N VAL A 63 20.83 -5.06 -34.66
CA VAL A 63 20.16 -6.37 -34.75
C VAL A 63 20.69 -7.26 -33.64
N ALA A 64 19.78 -7.86 -32.89
CA ALA A 64 20.13 -8.77 -31.81
C ALA A 64 19.28 -10.02 -31.81
N LYS A 65 19.82 -11.10 -31.25
CA LYS A 65 19.13 -12.38 -31.10
C LYS A 65 19.34 -12.91 -29.69
N THR A 66 18.29 -13.46 -29.11
CA THR A 66 18.34 -14.12 -27.80
C THR A 66 17.38 -15.31 -27.79
N LYS A 67 17.27 -15.99 -26.64
CA LYS A 67 16.40 -17.15 -26.46
C LYS A 67 15.71 -17.05 -25.10
N ALA A 68 14.43 -17.41 -25.05
CA ALA A 68 13.72 -17.56 -23.79
C ALA A 68 14.32 -18.68 -22.96
N GLY A 69 14.58 -18.39 -21.69
CA GLY A 69 15.03 -19.37 -20.70
C GLY A 69 13.95 -20.42 -20.38
N PRO A 70 14.27 -21.39 -19.52
CA PRO A 70 13.30 -22.39 -19.06
C PRO A 70 12.09 -21.78 -18.34
N ASP A 71 12.26 -20.62 -17.71
CA ASP A 71 11.21 -19.82 -17.05
C ASP A 71 10.43 -18.91 -18.02
N GLY A 72 10.74 -18.98 -19.32
CA GLY A 72 10.14 -18.17 -20.37
C GLY A 72 10.67 -16.73 -20.44
N LYS A 73 11.56 -16.29 -19.53
CA LYS A 73 12.11 -14.94 -19.55
C LYS A 73 13.22 -14.84 -20.60
N TRP A 74 13.33 -13.68 -21.22
CA TRP A 74 14.45 -13.35 -22.10
C TRP A 74 14.87 -11.90 -21.91
N SER A 75 16.15 -11.63 -22.15
CA SER A 75 16.69 -10.28 -22.24
C SER A 75 17.83 -10.24 -23.23
N VAL A 76 18.09 -9.06 -23.78
CA VAL A 76 19.27 -8.77 -24.58
C VAL A 76 19.67 -7.32 -24.39
N ARG A 77 20.96 -7.03 -24.49
CA ARG A 77 21.50 -5.67 -24.51
C ARG A 77 21.82 -5.28 -25.94
N ILE A 78 21.40 -4.09 -26.35
CA ILE A 78 21.72 -3.49 -27.64
C ILE A 78 22.25 -2.08 -27.45
N PRO A 79 23.28 -1.65 -28.20
CA PRO A 79 23.73 -0.26 -28.16
C PRO A 79 22.56 0.71 -28.43
N ALA A 80 22.34 1.66 -27.52
CA ALA A 80 21.35 2.71 -27.74
C ALA A 80 21.86 3.73 -28.77
N PRO A 81 20.99 4.34 -29.59
CA PRO A 81 21.42 5.38 -30.50
C PRO A 81 21.81 6.66 -29.74
N SER A 82 22.47 7.59 -30.44
CA SER A 82 22.64 8.96 -29.94
C SER A 82 21.28 9.63 -29.74
N ALA A 83 21.25 10.72 -28.96
CA ALA A 83 20.01 11.47 -28.72
C ALA A 83 19.31 11.86 -30.02
N GLY A 84 17.99 11.65 -30.07
CA GLY A 84 17.17 11.90 -31.26
C GLY A 84 16.07 10.87 -31.45
N GLY A 85 15.65 10.72 -32.71
CA GLY A 85 14.52 9.89 -33.13
C GLY A 85 13.60 10.65 -34.09
N PRO A 86 12.38 10.14 -34.35
CA PRO A 86 11.83 8.90 -33.83
C PRO A 86 12.47 7.66 -34.46
N TYR A 87 12.66 6.63 -33.65
CA TYR A 87 13.09 5.30 -34.05
C TYR A 87 11.94 4.28 -33.93
N THR A 88 12.15 3.10 -34.48
CA THR A 88 11.25 1.94 -34.34
C THR A 88 12.06 0.68 -33.99
N MET A 89 11.45 -0.25 -33.26
CA MET A 89 12.06 -1.54 -32.92
C MET A 89 11.06 -2.67 -33.15
N THR A 90 11.46 -3.69 -33.91
CA THR A 90 10.66 -4.89 -34.17
C THR A 90 11.20 -6.06 -33.38
N ILE A 91 10.36 -6.70 -32.56
CA ILE A 91 10.67 -7.87 -31.74
C ILE A 91 9.85 -9.05 -32.27
N SER A 92 10.53 -10.07 -32.78
CA SER A 92 9.90 -11.22 -33.42
C SER A 92 10.23 -12.51 -32.70
N CYS A 93 9.22 -13.36 -32.51
CA CYS A 93 9.34 -14.69 -31.94
C CYS A 93 8.35 -15.64 -32.64
N LYS A 94 8.88 -16.61 -33.40
CA LYS A 94 8.09 -17.57 -34.21
C LYS A 94 7.03 -16.87 -35.08
N ASP A 95 5.76 -16.97 -34.66
CA ASP A 95 4.54 -16.55 -35.33
C ASP A 95 4.05 -15.16 -34.91
N THR A 96 4.77 -14.49 -34.00
CA THR A 96 4.43 -13.17 -33.48
C THR A 96 5.54 -12.17 -33.74
N SER A 97 5.16 -10.96 -34.13
CA SER A 97 6.04 -9.81 -34.25
C SER A 97 5.35 -8.61 -33.61
N ILE A 98 6.06 -7.92 -32.72
CA ILE A 98 5.63 -6.69 -32.06
C ILE A 98 6.52 -5.57 -32.58
N ILE A 99 5.92 -4.48 -33.08
CA ILE A 99 6.64 -3.29 -33.49
C ILE A 99 6.36 -2.21 -32.44
N VAL A 100 7.43 -1.61 -31.94
CA VAL A 100 7.41 -0.47 -31.04
C VAL A 100 7.72 0.78 -31.84
N TYR A 101 6.84 1.76 -31.79
CA TYR A 101 6.89 3.00 -32.55
C TYR A 101 7.29 4.21 -31.70
N ASN A 102 7.74 5.27 -32.38
CA ASN A 102 8.04 6.59 -31.80
C ASN A 102 9.04 6.53 -30.62
N ILE A 103 10.08 5.72 -30.76
CA ILE A 103 11.12 5.60 -29.75
C ILE A 103 12.04 6.82 -29.84
N LEU A 104 12.22 7.55 -28.75
CA LEU A 104 13.25 8.59 -28.64
C LEU A 104 14.47 8.04 -27.88
N ALA A 105 15.64 8.61 -28.13
CA ALA A 105 16.82 8.42 -27.30
C ALA A 105 17.24 9.74 -26.66
N GLY A 106 17.59 9.71 -25.38
CA GLY A 106 17.74 10.89 -24.56
C GLY A 106 18.25 10.58 -23.15
N GLU A 107 17.95 11.44 -22.18
CA GLU A 107 18.20 11.16 -20.77
C GLU A 107 16.94 10.68 -20.05
N VAL A 108 17.04 9.58 -19.33
CA VAL A 108 15.93 8.99 -18.58
C VAL A 108 16.17 9.18 -17.10
N TRP A 109 15.20 9.75 -16.39
CA TRP A 109 15.27 10.02 -14.96
C TRP A 109 14.17 9.30 -14.21
N PHE A 110 14.53 8.72 -13.07
CA PHE A 110 13.58 8.09 -12.15
C PHE A 110 13.15 9.11 -11.11
N CYS A 111 11.85 9.37 -11.02
CA CYS A 111 11.25 10.40 -10.17
C CYS A 111 10.39 9.73 -9.12
N SER A 112 10.77 9.80 -7.84
CA SER A 112 10.12 9.01 -6.80
C SER A 112 10.03 9.74 -5.46
N GLY A 113 9.17 9.28 -4.57
CA GLY A 113 8.91 9.93 -3.30
C GLY A 113 7.47 9.75 -2.83
N GLN A 114 7.06 10.61 -1.92
CA GLN A 114 5.68 10.65 -1.41
C GLN A 114 4.87 11.79 -2.05
N SER A 115 3.92 12.36 -1.31
CA SER A 115 2.96 13.37 -1.79
C SER A 115 3.64 14.55 -2.49
N ASN A 116 4.79 15.00 -2.00
CA ASN A 116 5.53 16.10 -2.64
C ASN A 116 6.13 15.73 -4.02
N MET A 117 6.52 14.47 -4.25
CA MET A 117 6.85 14.01 -5.59
C MET A 117 5.59 13.75 -6.40
N GLU A 118 4.58 13.13 -5.81
CA GLU A 118 3.34 12.71 -6.47
C GLU A 118 2.41 13.87 -6.86
N MET A 119 2.57 15.05 -6.25
CA MET A 119 1.67 16.18 -6.44
C MET A 119 1.48 16.46 -7.94
N PRO A 120 0.26 16.27 -8.47
CA PRO A 120 0.02 16.41 -9.90
C PRO A 120 0.14 17.87 -10.29
N LEU A 121 0.40 18.16 -11.57
CA LEU A 121 0.44 19.54 -12.04
C LEU A 121 -0.89 20.28 -11.81
N ALA A 122 -2.02 19.57 -11.79
CA ALA A 122 -3.33 20.12 -11.40
C ALA A 122 -3.42 20.57 -9.93
N GLY A 123 -2.54 20.06 -9.05
CA GLY A 123 -2.62 20.18 -7.60
C GLY A 123 -3.79 19.39 -6.99
N TRP A 124 -4.00 19.58 -5.69
CA TRP A 124 -5.15 19.11 -4.91
C TRP A 124 -5.96 20.31 -4.39
N PRO A 125 -6.72 20.99 -5.28
CA PRO A 125 -7.53 22.13 -4.88
C PRO A 125 -8.63 21.73 -3.88
N PRO A 126 -9.03 22.66 -2.99
CA PRO A 126 -8.58 24.05 -2.91
C PRO A 126 -7.31 24.25 -2.06
N ASN A 127 -6.78 23.21 -1.41
CA ASN A 127 -5.81 23.36 -0.33
C ASN A 127 -4.36 23.40 -0.82
N ASP A 128 -3.98 22.49 -1.73
CA ASP A 128 -2.62 22.40 -2.26
C ASP A 128 -2.65 22.70 -3.76
N THR A 129 -2.30 23.92 -4.16
CA THR A 129 -2.39 24.35 -5.56
C THR A 129 -1.02 24.62 -6.15
N ILE A 130 -0.81 24.26 -7.42
CA ILE A 130 0.40 24.65 -8.16
C ILE A 130 0.22 26.04 -8.77
N MET A 131 1.15 26.95 -8.46
CA MET A 131 1.16 28.29 -9.05
C MET A 131 1.22 28.20 -10.58
N ASN A 132 0.31 28.91 -11.27
CA ASN A 132 0.14 28.87 -12.73
C ASN A 132 -0.21 27.49 -13.32
N SER A 133 -0.76 26.55 -12.52
CA SER A 133 -1.14 25.20 -12.96
C SER A 133 -1.86 25.18 -14.33
N ALA A 134 -3.03 25.82 -14.43
CA ALA A 134 -3.87 25.78 -15.63
C ALA A 134 -3.12 26.26 -16.88
N ARG A 135 -2.36 27.36 -16.77
CA ARG A 135 -1.56 27.90 -17.88
C ARG A 135 -0.44 26.94 -18.27
N THR A 136 0.24 26.36 -17.29
CA THR A 136 1.34 25.39 -17.50
C THR A 136 0.86 24.13 -18.19
N ILE A 137 -0.35 23.65 -17.84
CA ILE A 137 -1.02 22.51 -18.48
C ILE A 137 -1.37 22.83 -19.93
N GLU A 138 -2.03 23.97 -20.17
CA GLU A 138 -2.44 24.38 -21.52
C GLU A 138 -1.23 24.51 -22.47
N SER A 139 -0.11 25.07 -22.00
CA SER A 139 1.09 25.29 -22.80
C SER A 139 2.13 24.16 -22.67
N SER A 140 1.71 22.92 -22.40
CA SER A 140 2.61 21.82 -22.06
C SER A 140 3.09 20.93 -23.21
N ILE A 141 2.60 21.16 -24.43
CA ILE A 141 2.96 20.33 -25.59
C ILE A 141 4.46 20.44 -25.85
N LEU A 142 5.19 19.37 -25.54
CA LEU A 142 6.63 19.26 -25.77
C LEU A 142 6.99 17.80 -26.09
N PRO A 143 6.81 17.35 -27.33
CA PRO A 143 6.97 15.95 -27.74
C PRO A 143 8.41 15.40 -27.67
N GLU A 144 9.36 16.11 -27.10
CA GLU A 144 10.70 15.61 -26.76
C GLU A 144 10.78 15.15 -25.30
N ILE A 145 9.77 15.49 -24.48
CA ILE A 145 9.58 14.96 -23.14
C ILE A 145 8.61 13.78 -23.19
N ARG A 146 8.98 12.67 -22.54
CA ARG A 146 8.16 11.46 -22.38
C ARG A 146 7.91 11.20 -20.91
N LEU A 147 6.65 10.89 -20.59
CA LEU A 147 6.18 10.67 -19.23
C LEU A 147 5.77 9.22 -19.10
N PHE A 148 6.20 8.55 -18.03
CA PHE A 148 5.74 7.21 -17.66
C PHE A 148 5.32 7.25 -16.21
N ASN A 149 4.04 6.99 -15.93
CA ASN A 149 3.53 6.90 -14.57
C ASN A 149 3.39 5.42 -14.16
N VAL A 150 4.15 5.01 -13.14
CA VAL A 150 4.04 3.69 -12.52
C VAL A 150 2.81 3.68 -11.62
N GLN A 151 1.80 2.88 -11.99
CA GLN A 151 0.61 2.72 -11.19
C GLN A 151 0.94 2.15 -9.79
N ARG A 152 0.34 2.77 -8.78
CA ARG A 152 0.47 2.38 -7.38
C ARG A 152 0.14 0.90 -7.18
N LYS A 153 1.08 0.18 -6.59
CA LYS A 153 0.94 -1.24 -6.25
C LYS A 153 1.81 -1.60 -5.07
N ILE A 154 1.36 -2.54 -4.25
CA ILE A 154 2.13 -3.13 -3.16
C ILE A 154 2.46 -4.59 -3.48
N SER A 155 3.57 -5.09 -2.96
CA SER A 155 3.89 -6.52 -3.06
C SER A 155 4.83 -6.96 -1.95
N GLY A 156 4.55 -8.12 -1.35
CA GLY A 156 5.47 -8.78 -0.43
C GLY A 156 6.72 -9.34 -1.09
N GLU A 157 6.68 -9.51 -2.42
CA GLU A 157 7.77 -10.09 -3.21
C GLU A 157 8.11 -9.21 -4.43
N PRO A 158 9.38 -9.16 -4.88
CA PRO A 158 9.77 -8.36 -6.03
C PRO A 158 9.00 -8.72 -7.32
N LEU A 159 8.31 -7.74 -7.90
CA LEU A 159 7.58 -7.88 -9.15
C LEU A 159 8.50 -7.69 -10.36
N GLU A 160 8.20 -8.41 -11.44
CA GLU A 160 8.99 -8.37 -12.68
C GLU A 160 8.51 -7.31 -13.68
N ASP A 161 7.30 -6.79 -13.47
CA ASP A 161 6.66 -5.79 -14.33
C ASP A 161 5.75 -4.88 -13.49
N CYS A 162 5.54 -3.67 -13.97
CA CYS A 162 4.63 -2.69 -13.42
C CYS A 162 3.48 -2.43 -14.40
N THR A 163 2.53 -1.58 -14.01
CA THR A 163 1.49 -1.11 -14.93
C THR A 163 1.71 0.37 -15.18
N GLY A 164 1.69 0.75 -16.45
CA GLY A 164 1.92 2.12 -16.91
C GLY A 164 2.05 2.13 -18.42
N ARG A 165 2.20 3.31 -19.01
CA ARG A 165 2.54 3.49 -20.42
C ARG A 165 3.32 4.79 -20.60
N TRP A 166 4.13 4.84 -21.64
CA TRP A 166 4.76 6.09 -22.06
C TRP A 166 3.73 6.97 -22.74
N GLU A 167 3.78 8.27 -22.43
CA GLU A 167 2.95 9.30 -23.04
C GLU A 167 3.82 10.47 -23.46
N MET A 168 3.48 11.09 -24.60
CA MET A 168 4.09 12.35 -25.01
C MET A 168 3.64 13.47 -24.06
N CYS A 169 4.56 14.36 -23.69
CA CYS A 169 4.23 15.52 -22.87
C CYS A 169 3.24 16.44 -23.59
N GLY A 170 2.08 16.62 -22.98
CA GLY A 170 0.98 17.46 -23.45
C GLY A 170 -0.14 17.53 -22.41
N PRO A 171 -1.18 18.35 -22.62
CA PRO A 171 -2.11 18.75 -21.57
C PRO A 171 -2.72 17.59 -20.78
N SER A 172 -3.20 16.55 -21.48
CA SER A 172 -3.81 15.38 -20.84
C SER A 172 -2.84 14.54 -20.02
N ALA A 173 -1.58 14.43 -20.46
CA ALA A 173 -0.57 13.63 -19.80
C ALA A 173 0.00 14.35 -18.56
N VAL A 174 0.23 15.66 -18.65
CA VAL A 174 0.85 16.41 -17.55
C VAL A 174 -0.12 16.73 -16.41
N GLU A 175 -1.42 16.78 -16.68
CA GLU A 175 -2.42 17.17 -15.69
C GLU A 175 -2.34 16.33 -14.41
N GLN A 176 -2.12 15.01 -14.57
CA GLN A 176 -2.03 14.02 -13.49
C GLN A 176 -0.59 13.50 -13.27
N PHE A 177 0.42 14.15 -13.85
CA PHE A 177 1.82 13.80 -13.67
C PHE A 177 2.48 14.72 -12.64
N SER A 178 3.49 14.21 -11.94
CA SER A 178 4.29 14.95 -10.97
C SER A 178 4.73 16.33 -11.47
N ALA A 179 4.30 17.38 -10.77
CA ALA A 179 4.70 18.76 -11.05
C ALA A 179 6.22 18.92 -10.91
N THR A 180 6.78 18.40 -9.81
CA THR A 180 8.22 18.42 -9.52
C THR A 180 9.02 17.76 -10.64
N ALA A 181 8.64 16.55 -11.05
CA ALA A 181 9.32 15.82 -12.11
C ALA A 181 9.23 16.56 -13.46
N LEU A 182 8.06 17.11 -13.80
CA LEU A 182 7.88 17.86 -15.04
C LEU A 182 8.76 19.11 -15.11
N PHE A 183 8.80 19.93 -14.05
CA PHE A 183 9.64 21.13 -14.02
C PHE A 183 11.13 20.79 -14.04
N PHE A 184 11.53 19.71 -13.36
CA PHE A 184 12.89 19.17 -13.44
C PHE A 184 13.24 18.77 -14.89
N GLY A 185 12.40 17.95 -15.53
CA GLY A 185 12.64 17.50 -16.90
C GLY A 185 12.63 18.63 -17.94
N ARG A 186 11.77 19.64 -17.77
CA ARG A 186 11.79 20.85 -18.62
C ARG A 186 13.08 21.64 -18.46
N THR A 187 13.57 21.78 -17.23
CA THR A 187 14.86 22.43 -16.98
C THR A 187 15.99 21.67 -17.68
N LEU A 188 16.04 20.34 -17.53
CA LEU A 188 17.04 19.52 -18.22
C LEU A 188 16.93 19.63 -19.74
N TYR A 189 15.73 19.59 -20.31
CA TYR A 189 15.54 19.73 -21.75
C TYR A 189 16.06 21.08 -22.27
N ASN A 190 15.77 22.17 -21.54
CA ASN A 190 16.22 23.51 -21.91
C ASN A 190 17.74 23.70 -21.82
N GLU A 191 18.41 23.00 -20.89
CA GLU A 191 19.86 23.09 -20.71
C GLU A 191 20.62 22.14 -21.65
N LEU A 192 20.11 20.92 -21.85
CA LEU A 192 20.83 19.87 -22.58
C LEU A 192 20.43 19.77 -24.05
N HIS A 193 19.26 20.28 -24.43
CA HIS A 193 18.69 20.19 -25.77
C HIS A 193 18.64 18.75 -26.32
N VAL A 194 18.36 17.77 -25.45
CA VAL A 194 18.14 16.36 -25.81
C VAL A 194 16.79 15.89 -25.28
N PRO A 195 16.15 14.88 -25.89
CA PRO A 195 14.91 14.31 -25.36
C PRO A 195 15.06 13.84 -23.91
N ILE A 196 13.99 13.99 -23.10
CA ILE A 196 13.98 13.65 -21.67
C ILE A 196 12.84 12.68 -21.37
N GLY A 197 13.16 11.56 -20.75
CA GLY A 197 12.18 10.60 -20.22
C GLY A 197 12.07 10.72 -18.71
N LEU A 198 10.86 10.81 -18.19
CA LEU A 198 10.57 10.86 -16.75
C LEU A 198 9.73 9.66 -16.37
N ILE A 199 10.25 8.81 -15.50
CA ILE A 199 9.53 7.68 -14.92
C ILE A 199 9.11 8.08 -13.51
N GLU A 200 7.85 8.43 -13.33
CA GLU A 200 7.26 8.72 -12.03
C GLU A 200 6.87 7.43 -11.32
N SER A 201 7.33 7.27 -10.09
CA SER A 201 7.00 6.18 -9.19
C SER A 201 6.90 6.73 -7.78
N ALA A 202 5.74 7.29 -7.44
CA ALA A 202 5.50 7.99 -6.18
C ALA A 202 4.19 7.55 -5.52
N TRP A 203 4.12 7.65 -4.18
CA TRP A 203 2.91 7.35 -3.42
C TRP A 203 2.88 8.16 -2.11
N GLY A 204 1.88 9.04 -1.98
CA GLY A 204 1.62 9.86 -0.81
C GLY A 204 1.59 9.13 0.53
N GLY A 205 2.16 9.77 1.56
CA GLY A 205 2.18 9.27 2.94
C GLY A 205 3.13 8.12 3.22
N THR A 206 3.95 7.68 2.26
CA THR A 206 4.80 6.49 2.42
C THR A 206 6.17 6.85 3.03
N PRO A 207 6.70 6.01 3.94
CA PRO A 207 7.99 6.25 4.56
C PRO A 207 9.14 5.64 3.71
N ALA A 208 10.37 6.15 3.87
CA ALA A 208 11.52 5.77 3.05
C ALA A 208 11.79 4.26 3.02
N GLU A 209 11.62 3.56 4.14
CA GLU A 209 11.83 2.11 4.25
C GLU A 209 10.92 1.26 3.35
N SER A 210 9.79 1.80 2.89
CA SER A 210 8.92 1.11 1.93
C SER A 210 9.56 1.01 0.54
N TRP A 211 10.51 1.90 0.25
CA TRP A 211 11.20 2.05 -1.04
C TRP A 211 12.62 1.48 -1.04
N ILE A 212 12.98 0.68 -0.03
CA ILE A 212 14.27 -0.02 0.08
C ILE A 212 14.04 -1.52 -0.05
N SER A 213 14.91 -2.25 -0.75
CA SER A 213 14.77 -3.70 -0.87
C SER A 213 14.87 -4.42 0.49
N SER A 214 14.14 -5.54 0.63
CA SER A 214 14.18 -6.36 1.86
C SER A 214 15.60 -6.76 2.25
N THR A 215 16.43 -7.14 1.26
CA THR A 215 17.83 -7.53 1.49
C THR A 215 18.68 -6.40 2.06
N ALA A 216 18.49 -5.17 1.60
CA ALA A 216 19.26 -4.03 2.10
C ALA A 216 18.85 -3.65 3.52
N LEU A 217 17.54 -3.66 3.82
CA LEU A 217 17.03 -3.43 5.17
C LEU A 217 17.51 -4.49 6.15
N GLU A 218 17.36 -5.78 5.81
CA GLU A 218 17.86 -6.90 6.63
C GLU A 218 19.38 -6.81 6.84
N GLY A 219 20.14 -6.48 5.79
CA GLY A 219 21.59 -6.29 5.86
C GLY A 219 22.03 -5.13 6.75
N ALA A 220 21.18 -4.11 6.89
CA ALA A 220 21.39 -2.98 7.81
C ALA A 220 20.86 -3.26 9.24
N GLY A 221 20.19 -4.39 9.47
CA GLY A 221 19.58 -4.72 10.76
C GLY A 221 18.28 -3.94 11.05
N GLU A 222 17.68 -3.32 10.03
CA GLU A 222 16.46 -2.52 10.15
C GLU A 222 15.23 -3.34 9.66
N PHE A 223 14.11 -3.26 10.38
CA PHE A 223 12.84 -3.90 10.03
C PHE A 223 12.87 -5.43 9.80
N VAL A 224 13.83 -6.13 10.45
CA VAL A 224 14.05 -7.57 10.24
C VAL A 224 12.81 -8.42 10.56
N ASN A 225 12.07 -8.06 11.61
CA ASN A 225 10.89 -8.82 12.03
C ASN A 225 9.72 -8.61 11.08
N GLU A 226 9.54 -7.38 10.60
CA GLU A 226 8.51 -6.97 9.64
C GLU A 226 8.74 -7.67 8.30
N ILE A 227 9.99 -7.68 7.82
CA ILE A 227 10.38 -8.35 6.57
C ILE A 227 10.19 -9.86 6.69
N LYS A 228 10.60 -10.45 7.81
CA LYS A 228 10.37 -11.87 8.08
C LYS A 228 8.88 -12.20 8.09
N SER A 229 8.07 -11.40 8.79
CA SER A 229 6.62 -11.57 8.87
C SER A 229 5.97 -11.47 7.49
N MET A 230 6.38 -10.50 6.67
CA MET A 230 5.92 -10.35 5.28
C MET A 230 6.26 -11.58 4.41
N ARG A 231 7.50 -12.08 4.48
CA ARG A 231 7.96 -13.26 3.73
C ARG A 231 7.23 -14.53 4.14
N GLU A 232 6.99 -14.71 5.44
CA GLU A 232 6.23 -15.85 5.98
C GLU A 232 4.73 -15.77 5.61
N SER A 233 4.23 -14.58 5.29
CA SER A 233 2.83 -14.34 4.94
C SER A 233 2.50 -14.62 3.48
N ALA A 234 3.47 -14.50 2.57
CA ALA A 234 3.27 -14.76 1.14
C ALA A 234 2.60 -16.12 0.83
N PRO A 235 3.06 -17.27 1.39
CA PRO A 235 2.40 -18.56 1.15
C PRO A 235 0.99 -18.64 1.80
N LEU A 236 0.74 -17.88 2.86
CA LEU A 236 -0.54 -17.89 3.59
C LEU A 236 -1.63 -17.11 2.87
N GLN A 237 -1.30 -16.14 2.01
CA GLN A 237 -2.30 -15.27 1.38
C GLN A 237 -3.35 -16.05 0.58
N HIS A 238 -2.91 -17.00 -0.26
CA HIS A 238 -3.84 -17.78 -1.06
C HIS A 238 -4.73 -18.69 -0.20
N GLU A 239 -4.15 -19.38 0.78
CA GLU A 239 -4.89 -20.25 1.70
C GLU A 239 -5.88 -19.44 2.55
N TYR A 240 -5.48 -18.26 3.04
CA TYR A 240 -6.34 -17.36 3.78
C TYR A 240 -7.49 -16.83 2.93
N GLN A 241 -7.22 -16.43 1.67
CA GLN A 241 -8.28 -15.99 0.76
C GLN A 241 -9.28 -17.11 0.49
N VAL A 242 -8.81 -18.33 0.21
CA VAL A 242 -9.70 -19.50 0.01
C VAL A 242 -10.51 -19.79 1.27
N TRP A 243 -9.89 -19.69 2.45
CA TRP A 243 -10.57 -19.83 3.73
C TRP A 243 -11.66 -18.75 3.90
N MET A 244 -11.34 -17.48 3.68
CA MET A 244 -12.30 -16.36 3.73
C MET A 244 -13.47 -16.59 2.78
N GLU A 245 -13.21 -16.92 1.52
CA GLU A 245 -14.25 -17.17 0.50
C GLU A 245 -15.22 -18.30 0.87
N GLY A 246 -14.81 -19.22 1.75
CA GLY A 246 -15.65 -20.28 2.29
C GLY A 246 -16.69 -19.82 3.33
N HIS A 247 -16.56 -18.60 3.88
CA HIS A 247 -17.48 -18.07 4.89
C HIS A 247 -18.75 -17.49 4.28
N LYS A 248 -19.79 -17.38 5.10
CA LYS A 248 -21.01 -16.66 4.73
C LYS A 248 -20.66 -15.19 4.45
N GLN A 249 -21.04 -14.71 3.27
CA GLN A 249 -20.81 -13.33 2.84
C GLN A 249 -22.08 -12.50 3.00
N ILE A 250 -21.95 -11.31 3.58
CA ILE A 250 -23.01 -10.30 3.67
C ILE A 250 -22.49 -9.05 2.98
N GLY A 251 -23.18 -8.57 1.95
CA GLY A 251 -22.84 -7.29 1.35
C GLY A 251 -23.19 -6.14 2.29
N ALA A 252 -22.28 -5.19 2.46
CA ALA A 252 -22.67 -3.88 2.99
C ALA A 252 -23.71 -3.29 2.01
N GLY A 253 -24.85 -2.81 2.52
CA GLY A 253 -26.01 -2.43 1.70
C GLY A 253 -25.75 -1.28 0.71
N LEU A 254 -26.82 -0.80 0.05
CA LEU A 254 -26.78 0.42 -0.77
C LEU A 254 -26.29 1.61 0.07
N SER A 255 -25.60 2.55 -0.59
CA SER A 255 -25.02 3.74 0.07
C SER A 255 -26.08 4.56 0.83
N GLY A 256 -25.76 4.98 2.05
CA GLY A 256 -26.60 5.84 2.88
C GLY A 256 -26.55 5.50 4.38
N SER A 257 -27.32 6.24 5.18
CA SER A 257 -27.35 6.11 6.65
C SER A 257 -27.84 4.77 7.18
N ASP A 258 -28.50 3.96 6.34
CA ASP A 258 -29.06 2.67 6.75
C ASP A 258 -28.14 1.49 6.37
N GLN A 259 -27.02 1.75 5.70
CA GLN A 259 -26.08 0.73 5.22
C GLN A 259 -25.56 -0.19 6.33
N TRP A 260 -25.42 0.34 7.54
CA TRP A 260 -24.80 -0.35 8.69
C TRP A 260 -25.81 -0.85 9.73
N LYS A 261 -27.10 -0.53 9.55
CA LYS A 261 -28.14 -0.82 10.53
C LYS A 261 -28.58 -2.27 10.43
N ASN A 262 -28.75 -2.92 11.59
CA ASN A 262 -29.33 -4.27 11.70
C ASN A 262 -28.58 -5.36 10.91
N LEU A 263 -27.27 -5.20 10.67
CA LEU A 263 -26.45 -6.28 10.14
C LEU A 263 -26.42 -7.46 11.12
N ASN A 264 -26.64 -8.66 10.60
CA ASN A 264 -26.74 -9.90 11.38
C ASN A 264 -25.61 -10.87 10.98
N PHE A 265 -24.70 -11.10 11.92
CA PHE A 265 -23.52 -11.95 11.73
C PHE A 265 -23.70 -13.33 12.38
N ASN A 266 -24.96 -13.80 12.50
CA ASN A 266 -25.31 -15.01 13.26
C ASN A 266 -24.91 -14.90 14.74
N ASP A 267 -25.09 -13.71 15.30
CA ASP A 267 -24.55 -13.27 16.59
C ASP A 267 -25.64 -12.77 17.56
N GLU A 268 -26.90 -13.11 17.29
CA GLU A 268 -28.09 -12.60 17.99
C GLU A 268 -28.18 -13.07 19.45
N ASN A 269 -27.55 -14.21 19.77
CA ASN A 269 -27.50 -14.77 21.11
C ASN A 269 -26.38 -14.17 21.97
N VAL A 270 -25.38 -13.52 21.37
CA VAL A 270 -24.20 -12.99 22.07
C VAL A 270 -24.55 -11.99 23.16
N PRO A 271 -25.56 -11.10 23.05
CA PRO A 271 -25.93 -10.20 24.15
C PRO A 271 -26.48 -10.91 25.39
N SER A 272 -26.94 -12.15 25.27
CA SER A 272 -27.64 -12.86 26.35
C SER A 272 -26.80 -12.92 27.63
N ALA A 273 -27.46 -12.80 28.78
CA ALA A 273 -26.83 -12.98 30.09
C ALA A 273 -26.30 -14.40 30.28
N ASP A 274 -26.94 -15.39 29.65
CA ASP A 274 -26.56 -16.80 29.74
C ASP A 274 -25.59 -17.25 28.63
N TYR A 275 -25.09 -16.32 27.80
CA TYR A 275 -24.12 -16.65 26.76
C TYR A 275 -22.77 -17.02 27.40
N ASP A 276 -22.24 -18.19 27.03
CA ASP A 276 -20.94 -18.69 27.49
C ASP A 276 -19.81 -18.09 26.64
N ASP A 277 -19.12 -17.11 27.21
CA ASP A 277 -17.93 -16.47 26.64
C ASP A 277 -16.63 -16.94 27.32
N SER A 278 -16.64 -18.05 28.06
CA SER A 278 -15.48 -18.53 28.81
C SER A 278 -14.29 -18.93 27.93
N SER A 279 -14.53 -19.21 26.64
CA SER A 279 -13.50 -19.54 25.65
C SER A 279 -12.91 -18.30 24.97
N TRP A 280 -13.47 -17.11 25.20
CA TRP A 280 -13.05 -15.89 24.53
C TRP A 280 -11.76 -15.35 25.16
N PRO A 281 -10.80 -14.87 24.35
CA PRO A 281 -9.65 -14.15 24.87
C PRO A 281 -10.09 -12.83 25.51
N SER A 282 -9.24 -12.28 26.39
CA SER A 282 -9.44 -10.97 26.99
C SER A 282 -8.59 -9.89 26.32
N MET A 283 -9.07 -8.65 26.38
CA MET A 283 -8.28 -7.46 26.07
C MET A 283 -8.60 -6.31 27.03
N ASN A 284 -7.67 -5.37 27.16
CA ASN A 284 -7.86 -4.19 28.00
C ASN A 284 -8.58 -3.08 27.21
N LEU A 285 -9.68 -2.57 27.76
CA LEU A 285 -10.36 -1.38 27.29
C LEU A 285 -10.30 -0.25 28.34
N PRO A 286 -10.23 1.02 27.92
CA PRO A 286 -10.29 1.48 26.53
C PRO A 286 -9.00 1.21 25.73
N GLY A 287 -9.15 0.93 24.44
CA GLY A 287 -8.08 0.62 23.51
C GLY A 287 -8.59 0.24 22.13
N GLN A 288 -7.68 0.28 21.15
CA GLN A 288 -7.92 -0.22 19.78
C GLN A 288 -7.76 -1.74 19.74
N PHE A 289 -8.67 -2.44 19.07
CA PHE A 289 -8.63 -3.91 19.03
C PHE A 289 -7.48 -4.45 18.16
N GLU A 290 -6.95 -3.67 17.21
CA GLU A 290 -5.84 -4.07 16.32
C GLU A 290 -4.56 -4.34 17.11
N ARG A 291 -4.41 -3.76 18.30
CA ARG A 291 -3.29 -4.06 19.20
C ARG A 291 -3.27 -5.52 19.64
N ALA A 292 -4.43 -6.17 19.68
CA ALA A 292 -4.55 -7.59 20.04
C ALA A 292 -4.69 -8.50 18.82
N MET A 293 -5.38 -8.05 17.76
CA MET A 293 -5.74 -8.90 16.63
C MET A 293 -4.98 -8.61 15.32
N GLY A 294 -4.10 -7.60 15.30
CA GLY A 294 -3.50 -7.08 14.08
C GLY A 294 -4.52 -6.28 13.25
N GLN A 295 -4.12 -5.88 12.03
CA GLN A 295 -4.99 -5.16 11.10
C GLN A 295 -6.29 -5.94 10.86
N PHE A 296 -7.43 -5.28 11.08
CA PHE A 296 -8.76 -5.89 10.98
C PHE A 296 -9.79 -4.77 10.85
N ASP A 297 -10.57 -4.78 9.77
CA ASP A 297 -11.79 -3.99 9.67
C ASP A 297 -12.96 -4.96 9.80
N GLY A 298 -14.02 -4.64 10.55
CA GLY A 298 -15.10 -5.58 10.77
C GLY A 298 -15.89 -5.37 12.06
N ALA A 299 -16.59 -6.43 12.49
CA ALA A 299 -17.42 -6.42 13.70
C ALA A 299 -16.80 -7.28 14.81
N VAL A 300 -16.66 -6.70 16.01
CA VAL A 300 -16.10 -7.35 17.20
C VAL A 300 -17.05 -7.21 18.37
N TRP A 301 -17.33 -8.31 19.07
CA TRP A 301 -18.05 -8.30 20.33
C TRP A 301 -17.11 -8.11 21.50
N PHE A 302 -17.59 -7.38 22.50
CA PHE A 302 -17.00 -7.20 23.82
C PHE A 302 -18.02 -7.57 24.88
N ARG A 303 -17.61 -8.34 25.88
CA ARG A 303 -18.47 -8.72 27.01
C ARG A 303 -17.74 -8.51 28.34
N LYS A 304 -18.46 -8.00 29.33
CA LYS A 304 -17.95 -7.79 30.69
C LYS A 304 -19.01 -8.01 31.75
N ASN A 305 -18.63 -8.83 32.71
CA ASN A 305 -19.31 -8.97 33.98
C ASN A 305 -19.01 -7.75 34.86
N VAL A 306 -20.05 -7.10 35.36
CA VAL A 306 -19.95 -5.90 36.21
C VAL A 306 -20.72 -6.15 37.49
N GLU A 307 -20.02 -6.07 38.62
CA GLU A 307 -20.64 -6.11 39.94
C GLU A 307 -21.12 -4.71 40.33
N LEU A 308 -22.43 -4.52 40.41
CA LEU A 308 -23.05 -3.27 40.81
C LEU A 308 -23.43 -3.30 42.29
N PRO A 309 -23.14 -2.23 43.06
CA PRO A 309 -23.54 -2.15 44.45
C PRO A 309 -25.07 -2.23 44.62
N ALA A 310 -25.55 -2.76 45.75
CA ALA A 310 -26.97 -2.96 46.01
C ALA A 310 -27.82 -1.67 45.89
N ASN A 311 -27.21 -0.49 46.08
CA ASN A 311 -27.89 0.80 45.93
C ASN A 311 -28.17 1.22 44.47
N CYS A 312 -27.72 0.45 43.48
CA CYS A 312 -28.01 0.63 42.05
C CYS A 312 -29.27 -0.12 41.60
N LYS A 313 -29.69 -1.18 42.31
CA LYS A 313 -30.84 -2.00 41.94
C LYS A 313 -32.10 -1.16 41.77
N GLY A 314 -32.79 -1.34 40.63
CA GLY A 314 -34.05 -0.64 40.35
C GLY A 314 -33.93 0.86 40.03
N LYS A 315 -32.71 1.41 39.94
CA LYS A 315 -32.49 2.82 39.58
C LYS A 315 -31.99 2.93 38.16
N ASP A 316 -32.42 3.98 37.47
CA ASP A 316 -31.90 4.30 36.14
C ASP A 316 -30.41 4.63 36.22
N LEU A 317 -29.63 4.06 35.30
CA LEU A 317 -28.20 4.25 35.20
C LEU A 317 -27.84 4.94 33.87
N VAL A 318 -26.64 5.48 33.81
CA VAL A 318 -25.97 5.91 32.58
C VAL A 318 -24.74 5.03 32.39
N LEU A 319 -24.69 4.32 31.28
CA LEU A 319 -23.54 3.54 30.81
C LEU A 319 -22.72 4.40 29.86
N SER A 320 -21.55 4.84 30.32
CA SER A 320 -20.57 5.58 29.54
C SER A 320 -19.50 4.62 29.03
N LEU A 321 -19.30 4.55 27.71
CA LEU A 321 -18.25 3.74 27.06
C LEU A 321 -17.11 4.60 26.51
N GLY A 322 -17.27 5.92 26.45
CA GLY A 322 -16.33 6.79 25.74
C GLY A 322 -16.47 6.67 24.21
N PRO A 323 -15.54 7.25 23.44
CA PRO A 323 -15.53 7.15 21.98
C PRO A 323 -15.41 5.71 21.48
N ILE A 324 -16.15 5.40 20.41
CA ILE A 324 -16.12 4.11 19.72
C ILE A 324 -15.92 4.37 18.23
N ASP A 325 -14.87 3.76 17.67
CA ASP A 325 -14.54 3.81 16.24
C ASP A 325 -15.01 2.50 15.56
N ASP A 326 -15.95 2.52 14.63
CA ASP A 326 -16.78 3.64 14.15
C ASP A 326 -18.17 3.65 14.81
N MET A 327 -18.73 2.44 14.98
CA MET A 327 -20.14 2.21 15.25
C MET A 327 -20.32 1.19 16.37
N ASP A 328 -21.48 1.22 17.03
CA ASP A 328 -21.79 0.28 18.11
C ASP A 328 -23.26 -0.14 18.20
N ARG A 329 -23.46 -1.33 18.77
CA ARG A 329 -24.70 -1.71 19.45
C ARG A 329 -24.38 -2.15 20.87
N THR A 330 -25.04 -1.56 21.84
CA THR A 330 -24.76 -1.75 23.26
C THR A 330 -25.96 -2.35 23.99
N TYR A 331 -25.69 -3.39 24.77
CA TYR A 331 -26.67 -4.18 25.49
C TYR A 331 -26.33 -4.25 26.98
N PHE A 332 -27.38 -4.27 27.80
CA PHE A 332 -27.30 -4.47 29.24
C PHE A 332 -28.23 -5.64 29.62
N ASN A 333 -27.68 -6.69 30.24
CA ASN A 333 -28.43 -7.92 30.57
C ASN A 333 -29.27 -8.45 29.40
N GLY A 334 -28.70 -8.51 28.19
CA GLY A 334 -29.36 -9.00 26.97
C GLY A 334 -30.32 -8.02 26.30
N THR A 335 -30.60 -6.85 26.89
CA THR A 335 -31.51 -5.85 26.30
C THR A 335 -30.71 -4.73 25.63
N LEU A 336 -31.05 -4.37 24.40
CA LEU A 336 -30.43 -3.25 23.68
C LEU A 336 -30.75 -1.93 24.42
N VAL A 337 -29.71 -1.21 24.84
CA VAL A 337 -29.84 0.08 25.54
C VAL A 337 -29.40 1.26 24.68
N GLY A 338 -28.65 1.01 23.60
CA GLY A 338 -28.19 2.05 22.69
C GLY A 338 -27.53 1.51 21.44
N ALA A 339 -27.51 2.32 20.38
CA ALA A 339 -26.80 2.01 19.14
C ALA A 339 -26.45 3.30 18.40
N THR A 340 -25.24 3.33 17.82
CA THR A 340 -24.79 4.35 16.87
C THR A 340 -24.26 3.62 15.65
N GLU A 341 -25.14 3.33 14.69
CA GLU A 341 -24.85 2.54 13.46
C GLU A 341 -24.77 3.46 12.23
N GLU A 342 -24.08 4.60 12.37
CA GLU A 342 -23.86 5.58 11.31
C GLU A 342 -22.38 5.98 11.28
N SER A 343 -21.79 6.08 10.09
CA SER A 343 -20.39 6.48 9.91
C SER A 343 -20.13 7.93 10.34
N GLY A 344 -18.89 8.25 10.69
CA GLY A 344 -18.46 9.62 10.99
C GLY A 344 -18.65 10.04 12.45
N PHE A 345 -19.06 9.11 13.33
CA PHE A 345 -19.22 9.33 14.77
C PHE A 345 -18.10 8.71 15.61
N TRP A 346 -16.97 8.34 14.99
CA TRP A 346 -15.84 7.67 15.64
C TRP A 346 -15.34 8.38 16.91
N GLN A 347 -15.27 9.73 16.92
CA GLN A 347 -14.83 10.51 18.09
C GLN A 347 -15.89 10.76 19.16
N VAL A 348 -17.14 10.38 18.93
CA VAL A 348 -18.26 10.77 19.80
C VAL A 348 -18.35 9.81 20.99
N SER A 349 -18.33 10.33 22.21
CA SER A 349 -18.56 9.48 23.39
C SER A 349 -19.94 8.83 23.38
N ARG A 350 -20.02 7.54 23.69
CA ARG A 350 -21.28 6.82 23.86
C ARG A 350 -21.73 6.83 25.31
N ASP A 351 -22.88 7.44 25.55
CA ASP A 351 -23.56 7.49 26.84
C ASP A 351 -25.00 7.01 26.66
N TYR A 352 -25.34 5.86 27.23
CA TYR A 352 -26.66 5.24 27.08
C TYR A 352 -27.41 5.13 28.41
N ASP A 353 -28.70 5.44 28.37
CA ASP A 353 -29.60 5.26 29.51
C ASP A 353 -29.92 3.77 29.69
N VAL A 354 -29.70 3.25 30.90
CA VAL A 354 -30.09 1.89 31.29
C VAL A 354 -31.28 1.98 32.25
N PRO A 355 -32.48 1.54 31.84
CA PRO A 355 -33.65 1.52 32.71
C PRO A 355 -33.41 0.68 33.97
N GLY A 356 -33.82 1.19 35.13
CA GLY A 356 -33.63 0.50 36.40
C GLY A 356 -34.25 -0.90 36.48
N ALA A 357 -35.26 -1.19 35.65
CA ALA A 357 -35.88 -2.51 35.53
C ALA A 357 -34.93 -3.59 34.99
N LEU A 358 -33.86 -3.21 34.29
CA LEU A 358 -32.84 -4.12 33.77
C LEU A 358 -31.73 -4.40 34.80
N VAL A 359 -31.67 -3.63 35.89
CA VAL A 359 -30.53 -3.62 36.81
C VAL A 359 -30.72 -4.67 37.89
N ASN A 360 -29.90 -5.73 37.83
CA ASN A 360 -29.82 -6.74 38.86
C ASN A 360 -28.96 -6.28 40.03
N GLU A 361 -29.24 -6.83 41.21
CA GLU A 361 -28.35 -6.69 42.36
C GLU A 361 -27.12 -7.57 42.19
N GLY A 362 -25.92 -7.01 42.43
CA GLY A 362 -24.67 -7.73 42.21
C GLY A 362 -24.32 -7.81 40.73
N MET A 363 -24.23 -9.04 40.20
CA MET A 363 -23.68 -9.27 38.86
C MET A 363 -24.62 -8.84 37.74
N ASN A 364 -24.09 -8.10 36.78
CA ASN A 364 -24.75 -7.69 35.54
C ASN A 364 -23.79 -7.92 34.37
N ILE A 365 -24.31 -8.06 33.15
CA ILE A 365 -23.51 -8.16 31.93
C ILE A 365 -23.69 -6.90 31.07
N VAL A 366 -22.57 -6.39 30.57
CA VAL A 366 -22.54 -5.42 29.47
C VAL A 366 -21.97 -6.12 28.25
N ALA A 367 -22.67 -6.00 27.11
CA ALA A 367 -22.20 -6.51 25.83
C ALA A 367 -22.23 -5.38 24.79
N VAL A 368 -21.13 -5.21 24.05
CA VAL A 368 -20.98 -4.17 23.03
C VAL A 368 -20.50 -4.82 21.74
N ARG A 369 -21.24 -4.65 20.65
CA ARG A 369 -20.75 -4.97 19.31
C ARG A 369 -20.21 -3.70 18.69
N VAL A 370 -18.90 -3.63 18.49
CA VAL A 370 -18.24 -2.54 17.77
C VAL A 370 -18.09 -2.95 16.31
N MET A 371 -18.32 -2.01 15.40
CA MET A 371 -18.06 -2.19 13.98
C MET A 371 -17.16 -1.07 13.48
N ASP A 372 -16.04 -1.46 12.90
CA ASP A 372 -15.07 -0.59 12.25
C ASP A 372 -15.06 -0.89 10.75
N THR A 373 -14.90 0.15 9.94
CA THR A 373 -14.93 0.01 8.48
C THR A 373 -13.61 0.32 7.80
N GLN A 374 -12.67 0.90 8.54
CA GLN A 374 -11.35 1.29 8.08
C GLN A 374 -10.50 1.79 9.25
N GLY A 375 -9.23 1.44 9.24
CA GLY A 375 -8.23 2.11 10.08
C GLY A 375 -8.06 1.43 11.43
N GLY A 376 -8.52 2.07 12.51
CA GLY A 376 -8.27 1.58 13.87
C GLY A 376 -9.53 1.59 14.71
N GLY A 377 -10.14 0.42 14.90
CA GLY A 377 -11.41 0.23 15.58
C GLY A 377 -11.32 -0.04 17.08
N GLY A 378 -12.45 0.12 17.76
CA GLY A 378 -12.61 -0.27 19.17
C GLY A 378 -13.17 0.83 20.06
N ILE A 379 -13.18 0.55 21.37
CA ILE A 379 -13.62 1.50 22.40
C ILE A 379 -12.38 2.23 22.94
N TYR A 380 -11.99 3.35 22.34
CA TYR A 380 -10.63 3.89 22.43
C TYR A 380 -10.48 5.17 23.30
N GLY A 381 -11.44 5.43 24.18
CA GLY A 381 -11.44 6.59 25.07
C GLY A 381 -10.23 6.74 26.00
N PHE A 382 -10.16 7.88 26.70
CA PHE A 382 -9.13 8.15 27.70
C PHE A 382 -9.45 7.47 29.05
N PRO A 383 -8.45 7.27 29.94
CA PRO A 383 -8.70 6.69 31.27
C PRO A 383 -9.76 7.45 32.07
N GLY A 384 -10.69 6.72 32.70
CA GLY A 384 -11.88 7.22 33.39
C GLY A 384 -13.10 7.49 32.49
N SER A 385 -13.03 7.17 31.19
CA SER A 385 -14.13 7.36 30.23
C SER A 385 -15.17 6.25 30.29
N MET A 386 -14.78 5.02 30.67
CA MET A 386 -15.73 3.89 30.76
C MET A 386 -16.24 3.67 32.17
N LYS A 387 -17.53 3.90 32.41
CA LYS A 387 -18.14 3.77 33.74
C LYS A 387 -19.65 3.62 33.69
N ILE A 388 -20.21 3.11 34.78
CA ILE A 388 -21.64 3.11 35.05
C ILE A 388 -21.92 4.07 36.21
N THR A 389 -22.90 4.95 36.04
CA THR A 389 -23.33 5.89 37.08
C THR A 389 -24.83 5.83 37.31
N VAL A 390 -25.29 6.07 38.54
CA VAL A 390 -26.73 6.26 38.79
C VAL A 390 -27.15 7.60 38.20
N LYS A 391 -28.20 7.60 37.37
CA LYS A 391 -28.68 8.81 36.68
C LYS A 391 -28.99 9.91 37.69
N GLY A 392 -28.41 11.09 37.48
CA GLY A 392 -28.53 12.24 38.38
C GLY A 392 -27.63 12.21 39.63
N SER A 393 -26.79 11.20 39.82
CA SER A 393 -25.83 11.11 40.93
C SER A 393 -24.37 11.14 40.44
N LYS A 394 -23.56 12.02 41.02
CA LYS A 394 -22.09 12.05 40.78
C LYS A 394 -21.28 11.21 41.77
N LYS A 395 -21.91 10.62 42.78
CA LYS A 395 -21.22 9.99 43.93
C LYS A 395 -21.10 8.46 43.84
N ALA A 396 -21.79 7.82 42.91
CA ALA A 396 -21.74 6.37 42.71
C ALA A 396 -21.39 6.08 41.25
N SER A 397 -20.09 5.84 41.00
CA SER A 397 -19.58 5.41 39.70
C SER A 397 -18.84 4.08 39.86
N VAL A 398 -19.19 3.11 39.03
CA VAL A 398 -18.46 1.84 38.90
C VAL A 398 -17.64 1.91 37.63
N SER A 399 -16.32 1.78 37.72
CA SER A 399 -15.48 1.67 36.52
C SER A 399 -15.73 0.35 35.82
N ILE A 400 -15.78 0.38 34.49
CA ILE A 400 -15.85 -0.82 33.65
C ILE A 400 -14.61 -0.95 32.76
N GLU A 401 -13.55 -0.19 33.04
CA GLU A 401 -12.25 -0.28 32.36
C GLU A 401 -11.49 -1.56 32.75
N GLY A 402 -10.41 -1.84 32.03
CA GLY A 402 -9.58 -3.04 32.21
C GLY A 402 -10.03 -4.18 31.31
N GLU A 403 -9.96 -5.41 31.80
CA GLU A 403 -10.19 -6.60 30.96
C GLU A 403 -11.66 -6.75 30.54
N TRP A 404 -11.85 -7.07 29.26
CA TRP A 404 -13.10 -7.45 28.60
C TRP A 404 -12.86 -8.71 27.76
N SER A 405 -13.79 -9.65 27.76
CA SER A 405 -13.80 -10.77 26.81
C SER A 405 -14.15 -10.24 25.42
N TYR A 406 -13.49 -10.73 24.37
CA TYR A 406 -13.78 -10.27 23.00
C TYR A 406 -13.80 -11.40 21.97
N GLN A 407 -14.60 -11.21 20.91
CA GLN A 407 -14.73 -12.16 19.80
C GLN A 407 -15.07 -11.45 18.47
N PRO A 408 -14.23 -11.61 17.44
CA PRO A 408 -14.55 -11.17 16.09
C PRO A 408 -15.73 -11.95 15.52
N SER A 409 -16.66 -11.23 14.86
CA SER A 409 -17.89 -11.78 14.27
C SER A 409 -17.88 -11.77 12.77
N ALA A 410 -17.28 -10.75 12.17
CA ALA A 410 -17.10 -10.70 10.73
C ALA A 410 -15.96 -9.75 10.37
N GLU A 411 -15.17 -10.10 9.36
CA GLU A 411 -14.16 -9.21 8.76
C GLU A 411 -14.75 -8.56 7.51
N LEU A 412 -14.54 -7.25 7.35
CA LEU A 412 -14.93 -6.47 6.19
C LEU A 412 -13.77 -6.45 5.18
N ILE A 413 -13.99 -6.99 3.98
CA ILE A 413 -13.04 -6.88 2.88
C ILE A 413 -13.78 -6.34 1.64
N GLY A 414 -13.32 -5.19 1.15
CA GLY A 414 -14.01 -4.46 0.09
C GLY A 414 -15.39 -3.98 0.57
N ASN A 415 -16.46 -4.54 0.02
CA ASN A 415 -17.84 -4.22 0.42
C ASN A 415 -18.58 -5.42 1.01
N LYS A 416 -17.86 -6.44 1.49
CA LYS A 416 -18.44 -7.67 2.01
C LYS A 416 -17.92 -7.99 3.40
N PHE A 417 -18.83 -8.32 4.30
CA PHE A 417 -18.54 -8.96 5.56
C PHE A 417 -18.45 -10.48 5.38
N PHE A 418 -17.38 -11.07 5.88
CA PHE A 418 -17.15 -12.50 5.95
C PHE A 418 -17.39 -12.95 7.39
N VAL A 419 -18.48 -13.69 7.60
CA VAL A 419 -19.00 -14.01 8.93
C VAL A 419 -18.31 -15.23 9.52
N PHE A 420 -17.78 -15.07 10.74
CA PHE A 420 -17.11 -16.13 11.49
C PHE A 420 -18.06 -16.90 12.41
N ASP A 421 -17.78 -18.18 12.60
CA ASP A 421 -18.44 -19.08 13.53
C ASP A 421 -17.83 -18.94 14.94
N HIS A 422 -18.55 -18.25 15.83
CA HIS A 422 -18.17 -18.07 17.23
C HIS A 422 -17.99 -19.39 17.98
N SER A 423 -18.68 -20.47 17.60
CA SER A 423 -18.57 -21.75 18.32
C SER A 423 -17.22 -22.45 18.09
N LYS A 424 -16.48 -22.05 17.05
CA LYS A 424 -15.20 -22.64 16.66
C LYS A 424 -13.99 -21.78 16.99
N ASN A 425 -14.21 -20.55 17.47
CA ASN A 425 -13.16 -19.53 17.63
C ASN A 425 -12.25 -19.44 16.38
N GLU A 426 -12.83 -19.59 15.19
CA GLU A 426 -12.07 -19.91 13.97
C GLU A 426 -11.14 -18.78 13.54
N PHE A 427 -11.48 -17.53 13.83
CA PHE A 427 -10.60 -16.38 13.62
C PHE A 427 -9.26 -16.53 14.34
N PHE A 428 -9.25 -17.02 15.58
CA PHE A 428 -8.03 -17.21 16.37
C PHE A 428 -7.30 -18.52 16.05
N ALA A 429 -8.02 -19.52 15.53
CA ALA A 429 -7.43 -20.77 15.09
C ALA A 429 -6.72 -20.63 13.73
N GLN A 430 -7.13 -19.67 12.91
CA GLN A 430 -6.57 -19.45 11.58
C GLN A 430 -5.27 -18.66 11.63
N LYS A 431 -4.24 -19.15 10.91
CA LYS A 431 -3.05 -18.34 10.65
C LYS A 431 -3.39 -17.26 9.64
N ARG A 432 -3.31 -16.00 10.06
CA ARG A 432 -3.55 -14.83 9.22
C ARG A 432 -2.24 -14.39 8.55
N PRO A 433 -2.25 -14.05 7.25
CA PRO A 433 -1.13 -13.35 6.65
C PRO A 433 -0.98 -11.98 7.32
N ALA A 434 0.25 -11.51 7.47
CA ALA A 434 0.52 -10.13 7.80
C ALA A 434 -0.11 -9.22 6.75
N SER A 435 -0.79 -8.18 7.22
CA SER A 435 -1.29 -7.13 6.33
C SER A 435 -0.10 -6.38 5.74
N ILE A 436 -0.05 -6.33 4.41
CA ILE A 436 0.92 -5.54 3.66
C ILE A 436 0.21 -4.29 3.20
N SER A 437 0.87 -3.14 3.38
CA SER A 437 0.39 -1.84 2.92
C SER A 437 1.53 -1.08 2.25
N ALA A 438 1.24 0.13 1.76
CA ALA A 438 2.26 1.04 1.22
C ALA A 438 3.23 1.56 2.30
N TYR A 439 2.94 1.32 3.59
CA TYR A 439 3.81 1.64 4.73
C TYR A 439 4.70 0.47 5.15
N THR A 440 4.43 -0.73 4.62
CA THR A 440 5.19 -1.93 4.97
C THR A 440 6.59 -1.83 4.35
N PRO A 441 7.68 -2.01 5.14
CA PRO A 441 9.04 -1.97 4.63
C PRO A 441 9.23 -2.88 3.40
N ALA A 442 9.94 -2.38 2.40
CA ALA A 442 10.17 -3.00 1.08
C ALA A 442 8.96 -3.22 0.16
N ALA A 443 7.72 -3.00 0.60
CA ALA A 443 6.55 -3.34 -0.20
C ALA A 443 6.45 -2.53 -1.52
N LEU A 444 6.92 -1.29 -1.52
CA LEU A 444 6.92 -0.42 -2.71
C LEU A 444 8.18 -0.60 -3.54
N PHE A 445 9.34 -0.90 -2.93
CA PHE A 445 10.51 -1.32 -3.69
C PHE A 445 10.16 -2.52 -4.57
N ASN A 446 9.52 -3.53 -3.97
CA ASN A 446 9.13 -4.75 -4.65
C ASN A 446 8.19 -4.51 -5.83
N ALA A 447 7.21 -3.61 -5.68
CA ALA A 447 6.14 -3.44 -6.67
C ALA A 447 6.33 -2.29 -7.66
N MET A 448 7.04 -1.23 -7.26
CA MET A 448 7.12 0.04 -7.98
C MET A 448 8.55 0.46 -8.36
N ILE A 449 9.58 -0.19 -7.81
CA ILE A 449 10.99 0.04 -8.19
C ILE A 449 11.57 -1.17 -8.93
N ASN A 450 11.46 -2.36 -8.36
CA ASN A 450 12.06 -3.58 -8.90
C ASN A 450 11.65 -3.89 -10.36
N PRO A 451 10.42 -3.59 -10.82
CA PRO A 451 10.09 -3.69 -12.24
C PRO A 451 10.88 -2.74 -13.16
N VAL A 452 11.35 -1.62 -12.63
CA VAL A 452 11.99 -0.52 -13.37
C VAL A 452 13.51 -0.67 -13.42
N VAL A 453 14.14 -1.38 -12.47
CA VAL A 453 15.62 -1.44 -12.34
C VAL A 453 16.35 -1.99 -13.57
N LYS A 454 15.66 -2.73 -14.45
CA LYS A 454 16.21 -3.23 -15.73
C LYS A 454 16.27 -2.15 -16.81
N TYR A 455 15.53 -1.06 -16.64
CA TYR A 455 15.52 0.07 -17.54
C TYR A 455 16.69 1.00 -17.19
N PRO A 456 17.66 1.21 -18.10
CA PRO A 456 18.77 2.11 -17.82
C PRO A 456 18.29 3.55 -17.60
N ILE A 457 18.82 4.20 -16.57
CA ILE A 457 18.53 5.59 -16.21
C ILE A 457 19.83 6.41 -16.12
N LYS A 458 19.70 7.73 -16.24
CA LYS A 458 20.77 8.70 -16.03
C LYS A 458 20.97 9.02 -14.55
N GLY A 459 19.88 9.13 -13.80
CA GLY A 459 19.86 9.50 -12.39
C GLY A 459 18.47 9.43 -11.79
N ALA A 460 18.34 9.82 -10.52
CA ALA A 460 17.06 9.87 -9.83
C ALA A 460 16.83 11.19 -9.10
N ILE A 461 15.56 11.55 -8.94
CA ILE A 461 15.12 12.62 -8.05
C ILE A 461 14.18 12.07 -6.99
N TRP A 462 14.29 12.59 -5.76
CA TRP A 462 13.54 12.13 -4.60
C TRP A 462 12.89 13.29 -3.83
N TYR A 463 11.60 13.18 -3.53
CA TYR A 463 10.92 14.16 -2.66
C TYR A 463 10.03 13.47 -1.64
N GLN A 464 10.60 13.26 -0.46
CA GLN A 464 9.97 12.62 0.70
C GLN A 464 10.74 12.95 1.98
N GLY A 465 10.04 12.81 3.11
CA GLY A 465 10.60 12.70 4.45
C GLY A 465 9.53 12.83 5.53
N GLU A 466 8.39 13.43 5.19
CA GLU A 466 7.32 13.81 6.11
C GLU A 466 6.80 12.62 6.95
N SER A 467 6.68 11.44 6.33
CA SER A 467 6.24 10.21 7.01
C SER A 467 7.30 9.58 7.93
N ASN A 468 8.52 10.12 7.93
CA ASN A 468 9.62 9.75 8.81
C ASN A 468 9.91 10.80 9.89
N VAL A 469 9.16 11.92 9.92
CA VAL A 469 9.26 12.91 11.02
C VAL A 469 9.04 12.23 12.37
N GLY A 470 9.81 12.64 13.38
CA GLY A 470 9.87 11.96 14.69
C GLY A 470 10.87 10.79 14.75
N ARG A 471 11.44 10.35 13.62
CA ARG A 471 12.43 9.26 13.52
C ARG A 471 13.77 9.68 12.90
N ALA A 472 14.20 10.93 13.11
CA ALA A 472 15.37 11.51 12.45
C ALA A 472 16.67 10.67 12.58
N GLU A 473 16.96 10.12 13.75
CA GLU A 473 18.14 9.26 13.96
C GLU A 473 18.08 7.96 13.14
N GLN A 474 16.90 7.36 12.98
CA GLN A 474 16.72 6.22 12.08
C GLN A 474 16.80 6.68 10.62
N TYR A 475 16.21 7.84 10.29
CA TYR A 475 16.22 8.41 8.95
C TYR A 475 17.64 8.64 8.43
N LYS A 476 18.53 9.14 9.29
CA LYS A 476 19.96 9.37 9.02
C LYS A 476 20.70 8.08 8.59
N LYS A 477 20.17 6.91 8.93
CA LYS A 477 20.69 5.60 8.48
C LYS A 477 19.99 5.11 7.22
N ILE A 478 18.65 5.10 7.22
CA ILE A 478 17.86 4.47 6.15
C ILE A 478 17.88 5.28 4.85
N PHE A 479 17.98 6.61 4.89
CA PHE A 479 17.95 7.41 3.67
C PHE A 479 19.24 7.26 2.83
N PRO A 480 20.45 7.34 3.41
CA PRO A 480 21.67 6.95 2.69
C PRO A 480 21.64 5.49 2.20
N LEU A 481 21.10 4.57 3.00
CA LEU A 481 20.92 3.16 2.62
C LEU A 481 20.01 3.02 1.39
N MET A 482 18.92 3.78 1.30
CA MET A 482 18.01 3.79 0.14
C MET A 482 18.74 4.23 -1.12
N ILE A 483 19.50 5.33 -1.06
CA ILE A 483 20.27 5.85 -2.19
C ILE A 483 21.25 4.79 -2.69
N GLN A 484 22.00 4.16 -1.78
CA GLN A 484 22.94 3.10 -2.14
C GLN A 484 22.24 1.86 -2.68
N ASN A 485 21.12 1.45 -2.07
CA ASN A 485 20.33 0.32 -2.51
C ASN A 485 19.83 0.50 -3.95
N TRP A 486 19.39 1.70 -4.33
CA TRP A 486 18.98 1.98 -5.71
C TRP A 486 20.16 1.93 -6.66
N ARG A 487 21.29 2.57 -6.31
CA ARG A 487 22.54 2.48 -7.09
C ARG A 487 22.96 1.04 -7.35
N ASP A 488 22.87 0.19 -6.32
CA ASP A 488 23.18 -1.23 -6.42
C ASP A 488 22.15 -1.97 -7.28
N ALA A 489 20.85 -1.68 -7.12
CA ALA A 489 19.78 -2.32 -7.89
C ALA A 489 19.85 -2.03 -9.39
N TRP A 490 20.18 -0.79 -9.78
CA TRP A 490 20.46 -0.42 -11.17
C TRP A 490 21.86 -0.83 -11.64
N GLY A 491 22.75 -1.20 -10.73
CA GLY A 491 24.14 -1.54 -11.03
C GLY A 491 24.98 -0.33 -11.47
N ILE A 492 24.60 0.88 -11.04
CA ILE A 492 25.28 2.14 -11.37
C ILE A 492 25.68 2.81 -10.05
N LYS A 493 26.96 2.65 -9.66
CA LYS A 493 27.45 3.00 -8.31
C LYS A 493 27.20 4.44 -7.89
N ASP A 494 27.34 5.41 -8.78
CA ASP A 494 27.33 6.83 -8.43
C ASP A 494 26.49 7.66 -9.42
N PHE A 495 25.31 7.16 -9.81
CA PHE A 495 24.41 8.00 -10.61
C PHE A 495 23.98 9.24 -9.81
N PRO A 496 23.77 10.40 -10.47
CA PRO A 496 23.27 11.61 -9.83
C PRO A 496 21.94 11.40 -9.11
N PHE A 497 21.91 11.69 -7.82
CA PHE A 497 20.73 11.55 -6.98
C PHE A 497 20.40 12.90 -6.35
N TYR A 498 19.33 13.55 -6.81
CA TYR A 498 18.90 14.83 -6.27
C TYR A 498 17.69 14.66 -5.37
N TYR A 499 17.61 15.42 -4.29
CA TYR A 499 16.45 15.37 -3.41
C TYR A 499 16.09 16.74 -2.85
N VAL A 500 14.86 16.85 -2.40
CA VAL A 500 14.35 18.09 -1.80
C VAL A 500 14.24 17.92 -0.29
N GLN A 501 14.78 18.88 0.44
CA GLN A 501 14.64 18.96 1.89
C GLN A 501 13.17 19.27 2.25
N ILE A 502 12.62 18.57 3.25
CA ILE A 502 11.19 18.73 3.60
C ILE A 502 10.86 20.14 4.09
N ALA A 503 9.60 20.54 3.92
CA ALA A 503 9.10 21.84 4.36
C ALA A 503 9.25 22.04 5.89
N PRO A 504 9.31 23.29 6.38
CA PRO A 504 9.30 23.63 7.81
C PRO A 504 7.93 23.49 8.46
N TYR A 505 7.11 22.55 8.00
CA TYR A 505 5.76 22.30 8.47
C TYR A 505 5.72 21.95 9.98
N VAL A 506 4.72 22.45 10.70
CA VAL A 506 4.47 22.13 12.11
C VAL A 506 3.67 20.83 12.21
N TYR A 507 4.29 19.79 12.79
CA TYR A 507 3.65 18.52 13.12
C TYR A 507 3.03 18.58 14.54
N SER A 508 2.25 17.57 14.93
CA SER A 508 1.30 17.53 16.07
C SER A 508 1.83 17.84 17.49
N HIS A 509 3.10 18.21 17.64
CA HIS A 509 3.71 18.62 18.91
C HIS A 509 4.12 20.10 18.85
N VAL A 510 3.75 20.86 19.89
CA VAL A 510 3.95 22.32 20.01
C VAL A 510 5.45 22.71 20.03
N ASP A 511 6.35 21.74 20.20
CA ASP A 511 7.79 21.90 20.00
C ASP A 511 8.18 21.49 18.55
N SER A 512 8.22 22.49 17.67
CA SER A 512 8.41 22.38 16.20
C SER A 512 9.75 21.81 15.70
N THR A 513 10.53 21.11 16.52
CA THR A 513 11.91 20.69 16.18
C THR A 513 12.01 19.38 15.42
N GLU A 514 10.96 18.53 15.41
CA GLU A 514 11.02 17.22 14.76
C GLU A 514 11.30 17.31 13.25
N SER A 515 10.68 18.27 12.56
CA SER A 515 10.95 18.52 11.14
C SER A 515 12.36 19.09 10.94
N ALA A 516 12.89 19.86 11.91
CA ALA A 516 14.27 20.37 11.85
C ALA A 516 15.30 19.24 11.95
N PHE A 517 15.12 18.30 12.87
CA PHE A 517 16.01 17.13 12.98
C PHE A 517 15.95 16.25 11.74
N LEU A 518 14.77 16.08 11.12
CA LEU A 518 14.69 15.34 9.87
C LEU A 518 15.42 16.07 8.72
N ARG A 519 15.32 17.40 8.64
CA ARG A 519 16.07 18.21 7.66
C ARG A 519 17.58 18.07 7.84
N GLU A 520 18.08 18.02 9.08
CA GLU A 520 19.49 17.72 9.39
C GLU A 520 19.87 16.30 8.95
N ALA A 521 18.99 15.32 9.17
CA ALA A 521 19.20 13.95 8.68
C ALA A 521 19.21 13.87 7.13
N GLN A 522 18.41 14.69 6.44
CA GLN A 522 18.47 14.85 4.98
C GLN A 522 19.79 15.49 4.55
N GLU A 523 20.23 16.57 5.20
CA GLU A 523 21.51 17.22 4.91
C GLU A 523 22.69 16.26 5.04
N ALA A 524 22.70 15.40 6.06
CA ALA A 524 23.76 14.40 6.27
C ALA A 524 23.92 13.43 5.08
N ALA A 525 22.88 13.21 4.27
CA ALA A 525 22.98 12.37 3.08
C ALA A 525 23.86 12.99 1.97
N LEU A 526 24.20 14.29 2.05
CA LEU A 526 25.18 14.95 1.16
C LEU A 526 26.60 14.38 1.30
N GLU A 527 26.89 13.62 2.36
CA GLU A 527 28.15 12.89 2.48
C GLU A 527 28.32 11.80 1.40
N LEU A 528 27.21 11.33 0.80
CA LEU A 528 27.26 10.37 -0.31
C LEU A 528 27.67 11.07 -1.62
N PRO A 529 28.65 10.54 -2.37
CA PRO A 529 29.03 11.07 -3.67
C PRO A 529 27.86 11.14 -4.65
N GLY A 530 27.88 12.14 -5.54
CA GLY A 530 26.87 12.29 -6.59
C GLY A 530 25.47 12.63 -6.07
N THR A 531 25.35 13.13 -4.84
CA THR A 531 24.09 13.61 -4.29
C THR A 531 24.00 15.15 -4.34
N GLY A 532 22.78 15.67 -4.39
CA GLY A 532 22.52 17.11 -4.24
C GLY A 532 21.16 17.36 -3.60
N MET A 533 21.08 18.38 -2.76
CA MET A 533 19.88 18.71 -2.00
C MET A 533 19.38 20.10 -2.37
N ALA A 534 18.10 20.22 -2.69
CA ALA A 534 17.41 21.50 -2.79
C ALA A 534 16.79 21.85 -1.42
N VAL A 535 17.05 23.07 -0.94
CA VAL A 535 16.46 23.60 0.30
C VAL A 535 15.21 24.41 -0.06
N THR A 536 14.13 24.26 0.70
CA THR A 536 12.82 24.89 0.45
C THR A 536 12.41 25.92 1.52
N LEU A 537 13.28 26.20 2.49
CA LEU A 537 12.98 27.04 3.65
C LEU A 537 12.62 28.50 3.31
N ASP A 538 13.05 29.00 2.16
CA ASP A 538 12.81 30.36 1.67
C ASP A 538 11.50 30.52 0.90
N ILE A 539 10.91 29.40 0.44
CA ILE A 539 9.66 29.37 -0.33
C ILE A 539 8.50 28.70 0.41
N ALA A 540 8.78 27.93 1.46
CA ALA A 540 7.79 27.20 2.25
C ALA A 540 7.31 27.98 3.49
N THR A 541 6.14 27.62 4.00
CA THR A 541 5.63 28.14 5.28
C THR A 541 5.44 27.00 6.28
N VAL A 542 5.38 27.34 7.57
CA VAL A 542 5.16 26.35 8.62
C VAL A 542 3.75 25.73 8.61
N MET A 543 2.85 26.26 7.78
CA MET A 543 1.46 25.83 7.63
C MET A 543 1.22 25.06 6.32
N ASN A 544 2.22 24.98 5.43
CA ASN A 544 2.11 24.28 4.16
C ASN A 544 3.13 23.13 4.09
N ILE A 545 2.61 21.91 3.99
CA ILE A 545 3.42 20.69 3.85
C ILE A 545 3.83 20.43 2.39
N HIS A 546 3.16 21.07 1.43
CA HIS A 546 3.41 20.99 -0.01
C HIS A 546 3.75 22.38 -0.61
N PRO A 547 4.97 22.89 -0.36
CA PRO A 547 5.38 24.25 -0.74
C PRO A 547 5.58 24.48 -2.25
#